data_AF-A0ABD5NKA9-F1
#
_entry.id   AF-A0ABD5NKA9-F1
#
_cell.length_a   1.000
_cell.length_b   1.000
_cell.length_c   1.000
_cell.angle_alpha   90.00
_cell.angle_beta   90.00
_cell.angle_gamma   90.00
#
_symmetry.space_group_name_H-M   'P 1'
#
loop_
_entity.id
_entity.type
_entity.pdbx_description
1 polymer ?
#
loop_
_entity_poly.entity_id
_entity_poly.type
_entity_poly.pdbx_seq_one_letter_code
_entity_poly.pdbx_strand_id
1 'polypeptide(L)'
;MTTGAITPKLFHLSWPLVLGNLLQTVYNLADMFWVGQIPGDEGVGVAAVSLMFPLSWMFVSTAMGLTASTISLVSQYVGADRRRVADRVVAQSILLAIAVSVVLAGLGLTFRRPILHIMGAQGPVFYDSLVYIEVIFLTLPLTFLFFAFRASLQGAGDTRTAMWLVLISAGLNVVIDPFLILGWGPFPAWGTRGAAVATFLSRGVATVAGIYVLLDGTYGVKLYVRDLAPDATLLYKLIDIGYPATFDGWVRSFASVAMAGFVARFGYTATAAYGIGIRLMSVTWSVSGAVGQATATGVGQNLGASLPDRARSVARMAIVGTMGFIAACAALVFAFPFRAIGVFVDNPQIVREGVVFLRVISPFWALFSAVMVIQGAFRGAGNTRAAMVLSLLSRWILRIPVALVLAFTSITIPYLAITIPLVPSIDLGVNGIWIAYSFGMAATFVVALAWFRFGDWTESVIEEESAEGGRERGDDVPADPDDPHSVDD
;
A
#
# COMPACT_ATOMS: atom_id res chain seq x y z
N MET A 1 -2.83 -14.19 -16.91
CA MET A 1 -1.65 -13.54 -17.54
C MET A 1 -0.72 -14.51 -18.29
N THR A 2 -1.01 -15.80 -18.29
CA THR A 2 -0.11 -16.89 -18.72
C THR A 2 -0.04 -17.13 -20.24
N THR A 3 -1.01 -16.62 -21.02
CA THR A 3 -1.07 -16.75 -22.49
C THR A 3 -1.29 -15.40 -23.18
N GLY A 4 -1.08 -15.33 -24.50
CA GLY A 4 -1.39 -14.15 -25.34
C GLY A 4 -0.48 -12.92 -25.12
N ALA A 5 -0.88 -11.76 -25.66
CA ALA A 5 -0.11 -10.52 -25.57
C ALA A 5 -0.09 -9.94 -24.14
N ILE A 6 1.09 -9.53 -23.67
CA ILE A 6 1.28 -9.04 -22.29
C ILE A 6 0.72 -7.63 -22.11
N THR A 7 1.00 -6.71 -23.03
CA THR A 7 0.66 -5.27 -22.88
C THR A 7 -0.84 -5.01 -22.70
N PRO A 8 -1.74 -5.55 -23.55
CA PRO A 8 -3.18 -5.32 -23.39
C PRO A 8 -3.70 -5.90 -22.08
N LYS A 9 -3.19 -7.07 -21.69
CA LYS A 9 -3.54 -7.75 -20.46
C LYS A 9 -3.07 -6.96 -19.23
N LEU A 10 -1.84 -6.47 -19.22
CA LEU A 10 -1.30 -5.63 -18.15
C LEU A 10 -2.08 -4.32 -18.01
N PHE A 11 -2.42 -3.67 -19.13
CA PHE A 11 -3.25 -2.47 -19.13
C PHE A 11 -4.63 -2.77 -18.51
N HIS A 12 -5.24 -3.89 -18.90
CA HIS A 12 -6.54 -4.34 -18.39
C HIS A 12 -6.54 -4.61 -16.88
N LEU A 13 -5.42 -5.04 -16.30
CA LEU A 13 -5.27 -5.15 -14.84
C LEU A 13 -4.97 -3.80 -14.18
N SER A 14 -4.23 -2.92 -14.85
CA SER A 14 -3.71 -1.69 -14.23
C SER A 14 -4.76 -0.58 -14.18
N TRP A 15 -5.55 -0.38 -15.24
CA TRP A 15 -6.48 0.75 -15.30
C TRP A 15 -7.56 0.74 -14.20
N PRO A 16 -8.16 -0.41 -13.79
CA PRO A 16 -9.13 -0.42 -12.71
C PRO A 16 -8.47 -0.09 -11.36
N LEU A 17 -7.21 -0.50 -11.19
CA LEU A 17 -6.43 -0.20 -9.99
C LEU A 17 -6.06 1.27 -9.91
N VAL A 18 -5.68 1.90 -11.04
CA VAL A 18 -5.45 3.35 -11.11
C VAL A 18 -6.72 4.09 -10.74
N LEU A 19 -7.84 3.74 -11.38
CA LEU A 19 -9.13 4.37 -11.12
C LEU A 19 -9.57 4.18 -9.66
N GLY A 20 -9.41 2.97 -9.11
CA GLY A 20 -9.68 2.69 -7.70
C GLY A 20 -8.83 3.52 -6.73
N ASN A 21 -7.54 3.73 -7.02
CA ASN A 21 -6.68 4.57 -6.19
C ASN A 21 -7.04 6.07 -6.30
N LEU A 22 -7.40 6.54 -7.50
CA LEU A 22 -7.88 7.91 -7.70
C LEU A 22 -9.23 8.14 -6.99
N LEU A 23 -10.16 7.19 -7.07
CA LEU A 23 -11.43 7.23 -6.34
C LEU A 23 -11.21 7.29 -4.83
N GLN A 24 -10.30 6.46 -4.30
CA GLN A 24 -9.91 6.52 -2.89
C GLN A 24 -9.36 7.91 -2.51
N THR A 25 -8.61 8.55 -3.41
CA THR A 25 -8.07 9.91 -3.19
C THR A 25 -9.18 10.96 -3.15
N VAL A 26 -10.13 10.88 -4.09
CA VAL A 26 -11.30 11.77 -4.13
C VAL A 26 -12.16 11.60 -2.87
N TYR A 27 -12.37 10.35 -2.42
CA TYR A 27 -13.07 10.06 -1.17
C TYR A 27 -12.37 10.70 0.03
N ASN A 28 -11.06 10.52 0.19
CA ASN A 28 -10.33 11.12 1.32
C ASN A 28 -10.45 12.66 1.33
N LEU A 29 -10.57 13.30 0.16
CA LEU A 29 -10.80 14.75 0.06
C LEU A 29 -12.24 15.14 0.43
N ALA A 30 -13.23 14.36 0.01
CA ALA A 30 -14.63 14.59 0.34
C ALA A 30 -14.90 14.46 1.84
N ASP A 31 -14.37 13.42 2.48
CA ASP A 31 -14.46 13.21 3.94
C ASP A 31 -13.84 14.40 4.70
N MET A 32 -12.63 14.82 4.31
CA MET A 32 -11.98 16.00 4.88
C MET A 32 -12.79 17.29 4.68
N PHE A 33 -13.42 17.46 3.51
CA PHE A 33 -14.27 18.60 3.23
C PHE A 33 -15.46 18.66 4.18
N TRP A 34 -16.18 17.55 4.38
CA TRP A 34 -17.35 17.53 5.27
C TRP A 34 -16.99 17.72 6.73
N VAL A 35 -15.89 17.12 7.20
CA VAL A 35 -15.37 17.34 8.55
C VAL A 35 -15.00 18.80 8.78
N GLY A 36 -14.47 19.49 7.76
CA GLY A 36 -14.16 20.92 7.84
C GLY A 36 -15.38 21.86 7.90
N GLN A 37 -16.60 21.36 7.68
CA GLN A 37 -17.84 22.16 7.68
C GLN A 37 -18.62 22.09 9.00
N ILE A 38 -18.07 21.45 10.05
CA ILE A 38 -18.75 21.30 11.34
C ILE A 38 -18.90 22.67 12.03
N PRO A 39 -20.13 23.18 12.27
CA PRO A 39 -20.34 24.49 12.89
C PRO A 39 -19.86 24.54 14.35
N GLY A 40 -19.13 25.59 14.74
CA GLY A 40 -18.65 25.79 16.11
C GLY A 40 -17.40 24.96 16.49
N ASP A 41 -16.88 24.17 15.55
CA ASP A 41 -15.61 23.48 15.67
C ASP A 41 -14.49 24.42 15.23
N GLU A 42 -13.94 25.21 16.16
CA GLU A 42 -12.81 26.15 15.96
C GLU A 42 -11.48 25.40 15.66
N GLY A 43 -11.52 24.32 14.86
CA GLY A 43 -10.38 23.49 14.49
C GLY A 43 -10.06 22.37 15.47
N VAL A 44 -10.88 22.13 16.50
CA VAL A 44 -10.67 21.08 17.51
C VAL A 44 -10.86 19.68 16.90
N GLY A 45 -11.92 19.45 16.13
CA GLY A 45 -12.15 18.21 15.41
C GLY A 45 -11.17 17.99 14.27
N VAL A 46 -10.76 19.06 13.57
CA VAL A 46 -9.70 18.99 12.55
C VAL A 46 -8.36 18.61 13.19
N ALA A 47 -8.03 19.17 14.35
CA ALA A 47 -6.84 18.80 15.12
C ALA A 47 -6.90 17.35 15.61
N ALA A 48 -8.07 16.90 16.12
CA ALA A 48 -8.28 15.52 16.53
C ALA A 48 -8.09 14.53 15.37
N VAL A 49 -8.68 14.78 14.21
CA VAL A 49 -8.53 13.94 13.00
C VAL A 49 -7.08 13.92 12.51
N SER A 50 -6.43 15.09 12.48
CA SER A 50 -5.02 15.20 12.08
C SER A 50 -4.09 14.43 13.02
N LEU A 51 -4.38 14.46 14.32
CA LEU A 51 -3.64 13.71 15.32
C LEU A 51 -3.76 12.21 15.07
N MET A 52 -4.93 11.71 14.63
CA MET A 52 -5.16 10.27 14.42
C MET A 52 -4.62 9.74 13.09
N PHE A 53 -4.22 10.62 12.17
CA PHE A 53 -3.73 10.25 10.84
C PHE A 53 -2.54 9.27 10.87
N PRO A 54 -1.48 9.46 11.69
CA PRO A 54 -0.34 8.54 11.74
C PRO A 54 -0.73 7.13 12.21
N LEU A 55 -1.62 7.02 13.21
CA LEU A 55 -2.12 5.72 13.69
C LEU A 55 -2.97 5.03 12.63
N SER A 56 -3.87 5.77 11.98
CA SER A 56 -4.70 5.25 10.89
C SER A 56 -3.81 4.70 9.77
N TRP A 57 -2.74 5.42 9.44
CA TRP A 57 -1.78 5.01 8.43
C TRP A 57 -0.95 3.78 8.84
N MET A 58 -0.68 3.60 10.14
CA MET A 58 -0.07 2.38 10.67
C MET A 58 -0.96 1.15 10.42
N PHE A 59 -2.28 1.27 10.64
CA PHE A 59 -3.23 0.18 10.37
C PHE A 59 -3.35 -0.12 8.88
N VAL A 60 -3.42 0.92 8.04
CA VAL A 60 -3.39 0.76 6.58
C VAL A 60 -2.12 0.05 6.15
N SER A 61 -0.95 0.43 6.69
CA SER A 61 0.32 -0.24 6.39
C SER A 61 0.31 -1.72 6.76
N THR A 62 -0.28 -2.09 7.90
CA THR A 62 -0.45 -3.50 8.28
C THR A 62 -1.40 -4.25 7.33
N ALA A 63 -2.49 -3.62 6.91
CA ALA A 63 -3.41 -4.19 5.91
C ALA A 63 -2.77 -4.33 4.52
N MET A 64 -1.79 -3.48 4.16
CA MET A 64 -0.99 -3.66 2.94
C MET A 64 -0.13 -4.93 3.01
N GLY A 65 0.35 -5.32 4.19
CA GLY A 65 1.07 -6.58 4.40
C GLY A 65 0.22 -7.79 4.04
N LEU A 66 -0.99 -7.86 4.61
CA LEU A 66 -1.99 -8.86 4.26
C LEU A 66 -2.32 -8.83 2.75
N THR A 67 -2.54 -7.65 2.20
CA THR A 67 -2.85 -7.48 0.76
C THR A 67 -1.74 -8.05 -0.12
N ALA A 68 -0.47 -7.79 0.22
CA ALA A 68 0.66 -8.28 -0.54
C ALA A 68 0.79 -9.80 -0.50
N SER A 69 0.63 -10.43 0.68
CA SER A 69 0.72 -11.88 0.81
C SER A 69 -0.45 -12.62 0.16
N THR A 70 -1.67 -12.10 0.30
CA THR A 70 -2.84 -12.65 -0.40
C THR A 70 -2.69 -12.55 -1.91
N ILE A 71 -2.30 -11.40 -2.46
CA ILE A 71 -2.09 -11.26 -3.92
C ILE A 71 -1.02 -12.25 -4.41
N SER A 72 0.11 -12.35 -3.71
CA SER A 72 1.19 -13.25 -4.07
C SER A 72 0.72 -14.71 -4.13
N LEU A 73 0.21 -15.25 -3.02
CA LEU A 73 -0.16 -16.66 -2.94
C LEU A 73 -1.35 -17.00 -3.85
N VAL A 74 -2.41 -16.19 -3.86
CA VAL A 74 -3.57 -16.43 -4.72
C VAL A 74 -3.17 -16.37 -6.19
N SER A 75 -2.38 -15.38 -6.60
CA SER A 75 -1.96 -15.28 -8.00
C SER A 75 -1.07 -16.44 -8.43
N GLN A 76 -0.16 -16.91 -7.58
CA GLN A 76 0.67 -18.07 -7.89
C GLN A 76 -0.16 -19.36 -7.97
N TYR A 77 -1.05 -19.64 -7.01
CA TYR A 77 -1.89 -20.84 -7.07
C TYR A 77 -2.89 -20.81 -8.23
N VAL A 78 -3.43 -19.64 -8.58
CA VAL A 78 -4.26 -19.45 -9.79
C VAL A 78 -3.44 -19.66 -11.06
N GLY A 79 -2.20 -19.17 -11.09
CA GLY A 79 -1.24 -19.41 -12.16
C GLY A 79 -0.92 -20.89 -12.38
N ALA A 80 -0.76 -21.62 -11.28
CA ALA A 80 -0.50 -23.07 -11.25
C ALA A 80 -1.73 -23.94 -11.57
N ASP A 81 -2.87 -23.33 -11.89
CA ASP A 81 -4.19 -23.96 -12.02
C ASP A 81 -4.64 -24.77 -10.78
N ARG A 82 -4.07 -24.48 -9.61
CA ARG A 82 -4.41 -25.09 -8.31
C ARG A 82 -5.52 -24.29 -7.61
N ARG A 83 -6.66 -24.13 -8.30
CA ARG A 83 -7.77 -23.25 -7.87
C ARG A 83 -8.28 -23.55 -6.45
N ARG A 84 -8.41 -24.83 -6.11
CA ARG A 84 -8.87 -25.25 -4.77
C ARG A 84 -7.94 -24.80 -3.65
N VAL A 85 -6.63 -24.75 -3.92
CA VAL A 85 -5.64 -24.25 -2.96
C VAL A 85 -5.74 -22.73 -2.87
N ALA A 86 -5.91 -22.03 -4.00
CA ALA A 86 -6.17 -20.60 -4.00
C ALA A 86 -7.41 -20.23 -3.16
N ASP A 87 -8.50 -20.99 -3.27
CA ASP A 87 -9.71 -20.85 -2.45
C ASP A 87 -9.41 -20.99 -0.94
N ARG A 88 -8.56 -21.96 -0.56
CA ARG A 88 -8.08 -22.10 0.83
C ARG A 88 -7.26 -20.89 1.27
N VAL A 89 -6.37 -20.37 0.43
CA VAL A 89 -5.60 -19.15 0.73
C VAL A 89 -6.52 -17.95 0.96
N VAL A 90 -7.61 -17.83 0.20
CA VAL A 90 -8.62 -16.78 0.43
C VAL A 90 -9.24 -16.91 1.82
N ALA A 91 -9.66 -18.12 2.20
CA ALA A 91 -10.22 -18.36 3.54
C ALA A 91 -9.22 -18.06 4.66
N GLN A 92 -7.97 -18.49 4.52
CA GLN A 92 -6.92 -18.21 5.51
C GLN A 92 -6.53 -16.72 5.55
N SER A 93 -6.60 -16.01 4.41
CA SER A 93 -6.39 -14.56 4.36
C SER A 93 -7.48 -13.82 5.14
N ILE A 94 -8.73 -14.27 5.03
CA ILE A 94 -9.86 -13.72 5.80
C ILE A 94 -9.68 -13.99 7.29
N LEU A 95 -9.32 -15.22 7.66
CA LEU A 95 -9.06 -15.59 9.05
C LEU A 95 -7.93 -14.75 9.65
N LEU A 96 -6.83 -14.58 8.92
CA LEU A 96 -5.71 -13.73 9.32
C LEU A 96 -6.13 -12.26 9.42
N ALA A 97 -6.94 -11.76 8.49
CA ALA A 97 -7.48 -10.40 8.53
C ALA A 97 -8.27 -10.15 9.81
N ILE A 98 -9.18 -11.05 10.17
CA ILE A 98 -9.98 -10.98 11.39
C ILE A 98 -9.08 -11.08 12.61
N ALA A 99 -8.19 -12.06 12.68
CA ALA A 99 -7.31 -12.26 13.82
C ALA A 99 -6.44 -11.01 14.09
N VAL A 100 -5.75 -10.50 13.06
CA VAL A 100 -4.88 -9.33 13.19
C VAL A 100 -5.69 -8.09 13.55
N SER A 101 -6.82 -7.84 12.90
CA SER A 101 -7.64 -6.67 13.17
C SER A 101 -8.30 -6.69 14.55
N VAL A 102 -8.75 -7.84 15.03
CA VAL A 102 -9.31 -8.00 16.38
C VAL A 102 -8.24 -7.80 17.44
N VAL A 103 -7.02 -8.34 17.24
CA VAL A 103 -5.90 -8.09 18.14
C VAL A 103 -5.54 -6.60 18.17
N LEU A 104 -5.41 -5.95 17.01
CA LEU A 104 -5.12 -4.52 16.92
C LEU A 104 -6.23 -3.66 17.53
N ALA A 105 -7.50 -4.01 17.29
CA ALA A 105 -8.64 -3.32 17.88
C ALA A 105 -8.70 -3.51 19.40
N GLY A 106 -8.46 -4.72 19.90
CA GLY A 106 -8.45 -5.03 21.33
C GLY A 106 -7.32 -4.31 22.06
N LEU A 107 -6.09 -4.36 21.53
CA LEU A 107 -4.97 -3.60 22.06
C LEU A 107 -5.23 -2.09 21.97
N GLY A 108 -5.72 -1.64 20.82
CA GLY A 108 -6.09 -0.25 20.58
C GLY A 108 -7.09 0.30 21.58
N LEU A 109 -8.20 -0.41 21.78
CA LEU A 109 -9.23 -0.04 22.76
C LEU A 109 -8.69 -0.09 24.18
N THR A 110 -7.84 -1.06 24.52
CA THR A 110 -7.24 -1.16 25.86
C THR A 110 -6.31 0.02 26.15
N PHE A 111 -5.46 0.38 25.18
CA PHE A 111 -4.40 1.40 25.34
C PHE A 111 -4.75 2.77 24.75
N ARG A 112 -5.99 2.99 24.30
CA ARG A 112 -6.42 4.24 23.62
C ARG A 112 -6.07 5.51 24.39
N ARG A 113 -6.29 5.55 25.71
CA ARG A 113 -6.00 6.74 26.53
C ARG A 113 -4.49 7.01 26.64
N PRO A 114 -3.64 6.04 27.00
CA PRO A 114 -2.18 6.20 26.93
C PRO A 114 -1.69 6.63 25.55
N ILE A 115 -2.19 6.02 24.48
CA ILE A 115 -1.82 6.36 23.11
C ILE A 115 -2.11 7.83 22.83
N LEU A 116 -3.31 8.32 23.15
CA LEU A 116 -3.69 9.73 22.95
C LEU A 116 -2.82 10.70 23.76
N HIS A 117 -2.46 10.34 25.00
CA HIS A 117 -1.55 11.17 25.80
C HIS A 117 -0.15 11.24 25.19
N ILE A 118 0.38 10.11 24.71
CA ILE A 118 1.69 10.03 24.05
C ILE A 118 1.69 10.87 22.77
N MET A 119 0.56 10.91 22.06
CA MET A 119 0.40 11.74 20.87
C MET A 119 0.27 13.23 21.20
N GLY A 120 0.08 13.61 22.47
CA GLY A 120 -0.03 15.00 22.90
C GLY A 120 -1.45 15.56 22.84
N ALA A 121 -2.48 14.71 22.79
CA ALA A 121 -3.87 15.16 22.89
C ALA A 121 -4.14 15.74 24.30
N GLN A 122 -4.70 16.95 24.37
CA GLN A 122 -5.00 17.64 25.63
C GLN A 122 -6.36 18.34 25.57
N GLY A 123 -6.99 18.54 26.73
CA GLY A 123 -8.22 19.32 26.87
C GLY A 123 -9.37 18.80 25.98
N PRO A 124 -10.15 19.67 25.33
CA PRO A 124 -11.24 19.27 24.43
C PRO A 124 -10.80 18.33 23.30
N VAL A 125 -9.61 18.54 22.72
CA VAL A 125 -9.06 17.70 21.63
C VAL A 125 -8.90 16.24 22.08
N PHE A 126 -8.58 16.00 23.36
CA PHE A 126 -8.45 14.64 23.90
C PHE A 126 -9.78 13.88 23.84
N TYR A 127 -10.89 14.51 24.23
CA TYR A 127 -12.19 13.86 24.28
C TYR A 127 -12.72 13.55 22.88
N ASP A 128 -12.57 14.48 21.93
CA ASP A 128 -12.96 14.26 20.54
C ASP A 128 -12.08 13.20 19.87
N SER A 129 -10.76 13.25 20.12
CA SER A 129 -9.83 12.21 19.67
C SER A 129 -10.17 10.83 20.24
N LEU A 130 -10.64 10.77 21.50
CA LEU A 130 -11.03 9.53 22.16
C LEU A 130 -12.27 8.92 21.52
N VAL A 131 -13.30 9.71 21.26
CA VAL A 131 -14.50 9.22 20.56
C VAL A 131 -14.13 8.74 19.16
N TYR A 132 -13.31 9.51 18.45
CA TYR A 132 -12.92 9.19 17.08
C TYR A 132 -12.08 7.90 16.99
N ILE A 133 -11.05 7.75 17.86
CA ILE A 133 -10.17 6.60 17.85
C ILE A 133 -10.90 5.31 18.26
N GLU A 134 -11.87 5.38 19.20
CA GLU A 134 -12.70 4.24 19.58
C GLU A 134 -13.48 3.69 18.38
N VAL A 135 -14.06 4.57 17.57
CA VAL A 135 -14.80 4.15 16.37
C VAL A 135 -13.85 3.58 15.30
N ILE A 136 -12.66 4.14 15.12
CA ILE A 136 -11.64 3.56 14.23
C ILE A 136 -11.33 2.13 14.65
N PHE A 137 -11.07 1.88 15.93
CA PHE A 137 -10.77 0.54 16.43
C PHE A 137 -11.92 -0.44 16.19
N LEU A 138 -13.16 -0.02 16.42
CA LEU A 138 -14.35 -0.84 16.13
C LEU A 138 -14.52 -1.13 14.63
N THR A 139 -14.02 -0.26 13.75
CA THR A 139 -14.11 -0.40 12.29
C THR A 139 -12.94 -1.20 11.68
N LEU A 140 -11.88 -1.48 12.45
CA LEU A 140 -10.70 -2.21 11.96
C LEU A 140 -11.03 -3.58 11.36
N PRO A 141 -11.89 -4.43 11.98
CA PRO A 141 -12.21 -5.73 11.40
C PRO A 141 -12.85 -5.64 10.02
N LEU A 142 -13.79 -4.70 9.83
CA LEU A 142 -14.43 -4.46 8.53
C LEU A 142 -13.42 -3.95 7.49
N THR A 143 -12.51 -3.07 7.92
CA THR A 143 -11.47 -2.51 7.06
C THR A 143 -10.50 -3.59 6.58
N PHE A 144 -10.02 -4.44 7.48
CA PHE A 144 -9.11 -5.54 7.13
C PHE A 144 -9.78 -6.59 6.24
N LEU A 145 -11.04 -6.92 6.51
CA LEU A 145 -11.83 -7.79 5.63
C LEU A 145 -11.98 -7.20 4.23
N PHE A 146 -12.28 -5.90 4.13
CA PHE A 146 -12.34 -5.20 2.85
C PHE A 146 -11.02 -5.30 2.08
N PHE A 147 -9.88 -5.11 2.74
CA PHE A 147 -8.57 -5.31 2.13
C PHE A 147 -8.34 -6.77 1.69
N ALA A 148 -8.71 -7.75 2.52
CA ALA A 148 -8.59 -9.16 2.19
C ALA A 148 -9.38 -9.52 0.92
N PHE A 149 -10.65 -9.12 0.83
CA PHE A 149 -11.49 -9.39 -0.35
C PHE A 149 -10.94 -8.75 -1.61
N ARG A 150 -10.56 -7.48 -1.50
CA ARG A 150 -9.96 -6.74 -2.61
C ARG A 150 -8.64 -7.39 -3.05
N ALA A 151 -7.85 -7.92 -2.13
CA ALA A 151 -6.59 -8.62 -2.42
C ALA A 151 -6.83 -9.98 -3.08
N SER A 152 -7.82 -10.75 -2.63
CA SER A 152 -8.19 -12.04 -3.20
C SER A 152 -8.62 -11.92 -4.66
N LEU A 153 -9.51 -10.98 -4.98
CA LEU A 153 -9.96 -10.71 -6.34
C LEU A 153 -8.79 -10.23 -7.24
N GLN A 154 -7.93 -9.35 -6.71
CA GLN A 154 -6.74 -8.90 -7.42
C GLN A 154 -5.75 -10.04 -7.70
N GLY A 155 -5.54 -10.96 -6.75
CA GLY A 155 -4.70 -12.14 -6.94
C GLY A 155 -5.26 -13.07 -8.00
N ALA A 156 -6.59 -13.23 -8.04
CA ALA A 156 -7.29 -13.98 -9.09
C ALA A 156 -7.21 -13.32 -10.48
N GLY A 157 -6.90 -12.01 -10.53
CA GLY A 157 -6.83 -11.22 -11.75
C GLY A 157 -8.11 -10.45 -12.08
N ASP A 158 -9.12 -10.48 -11.20
CA ASP A 158 -10.31 -9.65 -11.32
C ASP A 158 -10.15 -8.31 -10.58
N THR A 159 -9.45 -7.41 -11.24
CA THR A 159 -9.24 -6.04 -10.75
C THR A 159 -10.46 -5.14 -10.94
N ARG A 160 -11.42 -5.51 -11.80
CA ARG A 160 -12.62 -4.71 -12.06
C ARG A 160 -13.61 -4.83 -10.92
N THR A 161 -13.91 -6.05 -10.48
CA THR A 161 -14.80 -6.28 -9.34
C THR A 161 -14.20 -5.68 -8.07
N ALA A 162 -12.88 -5.82 -7.89
CA ALA A 162 -12.16 -5.16 -6.79
C ALA A 162 -12.31 -3.62 -6.82
N MET A 163 -12.28 -3.00 -8.00
CA MET A 163 -12.50 -1.55 -8.16
C MET A 163 -13.96 -1.16 -7.85
N TRP A 164 -14.95 -1.93 -8.31
CA TRP A 164 -16.36 -1.67 -8.01
C TRP A 164 -16.64 -1.72 -6.50
N LEU A 165 -16.02 -2.65 -5.76
CA LEU A 165 -16.11 -2.67 -4.29
C LEU A 165 -15.60 -1.37 -3.65
N VAL A 166 -14.48 -0.82 -4.16
CA VAL A 166 -13.96 0.49 -3.71
C VAL A 166 -14.94 1.61 -4.06
N LEU A 167 -15.47 1.63 -5.28
CA LEU A 167 -16.38 2.68 -5.74
C LEU A 167 -17.68 2.70 -4.93
N ILE A 168 -18.28 1.54 -4.67
CA ILE A 168 -19.52 1.43 -3.89
C ILE A 168 -19.26 1.89 -2.44
N SER A 169 -18.16 1.43 -1.83
CA SER A 169 -17.81 1.81 -0.46
C SER A 169 -17.55 3.31 -0.32
N ALA A 170 -16.72 3.87 -1.21
CA ALA A 170 -16.38 5.29 -1.22
C ALA A 170 -17.58 6.17 -1.56
N GLY A 171 -18.36 5.80 -2.58
CA GLY A 171 -19.54 6.54 -3.00
C GLY A 171 -20.63 6.55 -1.93
N LEU A 172 -20.89 5.41 -1.29
CA LEU A 172 -21.84 5.33 -0.20
C LEU A 172 -21.42 6.21 0.98
N ASN A 173 -20.12 6.24 1.29
CA ASN A 173 -19.61 7.08 2.36
C ASN A 173 -19.83 8.57 2.07
N VAL A 174 -19.41 9.06 0.90
CA VAL A 174 -19.59 10.47 0.51
C VAL A 174 -21.07 10.89 0.53
N VAL A 175 -21.98 9.97 0.22
CA VAL A 175 -23.42 10.23 0.27
C VAL A 175 -23.94 10.26 1.72
N ILE A 176 -23.47 9.39 2.61
CA ILE A 176 -23.92 9.31 4.01
C ILE A 176 -23.35 10.45 4.86
N ASP A 177 -22.12 10.87 4.58
CA ASP A 177 -21.38 11.87 5.35
C ASP A 177 -22.18 13.14 5.68
N PRO A 178 -22.80 13.88 4.74
CA PRO A 178 -23.52 15.10 5.07
C PRO A 178 -24.74 14.87 5.99
N PHE A 179 -25.39 13.70 5.90
CA PHE A 179 -26.52 13.36 6.77
C PHE A 179 -26.07 13.12 8.21
N LEU A 180 -24.96 12.41 8.41
CA LEU A 180 -24.48 12.07 9.76
C LEU A 180 -23.59 13.15 10.38
N ILE A 181 -22.76 13.82 9.59
CA ILE A 181 -21.84 14.86 10.07
C ILE A 181 -22.62 16.15 10.34
N LEU A 182 -23.33 16.67 9.34
CA LEU A 182 -24.02 17.96 9.41
C LEU A 182 -25.47 17.87 9.88
N GLY A 183 -26.02 16.66 10.00
CA GLY A 183 -27.42 16.47 10.40
C GLY A 183 -28.42 16.90 9.34
N TRP A 184 -28.11 16.69 8.05
CA TRP A 184 -29.09 16.98 6.98
C TRP A 184 -30.34 16.10 7.13
N GLY A 185 -31.52 16.72 7.01
CA GLY A 185 -32.81 16.01 7.09
C GLY A 185 -33.22 15.66 8.54
N PRO A 186 -33.74 14.45 8.81
CA PRO A 186 -34.21 14.07 10.15
C PRO A 186 -33.09 13.67 11.12
N PHE A 187 -31.83 13.72 10.68
CA PHE A 187 -30.70 13.21 11.46
C PHE A 187 -30.10 14.30 12.37
N PRO A 188 -29.77 13.97 13.62
CA PRO A 188 -28.99 14.86 14.48
C PRO A 188 -27.56 15.03 13.95
N ALA A 189 -26.99 16.23 14.07
CA ALA A 189 -25.60 16.49 13.70
C ALA A 189 -24.65 15.78 14.68
N TRP A 190 -23.95 14.74 14.23
CA TRP A 190 -23.00 13.97 15.04
C TRP A 190 -21.55 14.42 14.86
N GLY A 191 -21.27 15.39 13.99
CA GLY A 191 -19.92 15.91 13.77
C GLY A 191 -18.92 14.81 13.42
N THR A 192 -17.77 14.79 14.08
CA THR A 192 -16.69 13.80 13.87
C THR A 192 -17.12 12.36 14.17
N ARG A 193 -18.06 12.16 15.11
CA ARG A 193 -18.65 10.84 15.36
C ARG A 193 -19.50 10.38 14.17
N GLY A 194 -20.16 11.32 13.49
CA GLY A 194 -20.92 11.08 12.27
C GLY A 194 -20.04 10.51 11.14
N ALA A 195 -18.88 11.12 10.90
CA ALA A 195 -17.90 10.67 9.89
C ALA A 195 -17.41 9.23 10.15
N ALA A 196 -17.13 8.94 11.43
CA ALA A 196 -16.67 7.62 11.83
C ALA A 196 -17.77 6.54 11.67
N VAL A 197 -19.02 6.86 12.00
CA VAL A 197 -20.17 5.95 11.77
C VAL A 197 -20.47 5.79 10.26
N ALA A 198 -20.39 6.86 9.48
CA ALA A 198 -20.53 6.80 8.02
C ALA A 198 -19.49 5.85 7.41
N THR A 199 -18.25 5.91 7.90
CA THR A 199 -17.18 5.00 7.51
C THR A 199 -17.50 3.56 7.92
N PHE A 200 -17.95 3.34 9.15
CA PHE A 200 -18.34 2.01 9.63
C PHE A 200 -19.43 1.38 8.75
N LEU A 201 -20.51 2.12 8.45
CA LEU A 201 -21.61 1.64 7.61
C LEU A 201 -21.15 1.35 6.18
N SER A 202 -20.35 2.26 5.61
CA SER A 202 -19.87 2.12 4.23
C SER A 202 -18.87 0.99 4.06
N ARG A 203 -18.05 0.73 5.08
CA ARG A 203 -17.19 -0.47 5.15
C ARG A 203 -18.02 -1.73 5.36
N GLY A 204 -19.04 -1.68 6.23
CA GLY A 204 -19.94 -2.81 6.46
C GLY A 204 -20.64 -3.29 5.19
N VAL A 205 -21.20 -2.37 4.40
CA VAL A 205 -21.81 -2.71 3.10
C VAL A 205 -20.79 -3.31 2.14
N ALA A 206 -19.59 -2.75 2.06
CA ALA A 206 -18.53 -3.27 1.21
C ALA A 206 -18.03 -4.66 1.67
N THR A 207 -18.00 -4.92 2.97
CA THR A 207 -17.68 -6.22 3.55
C THR A 207 -18.75 -7.24 3.18
N VAL A 208 -20.04 -6.91 3.34
CA VAL A 208 -21.16 -7.80 2.97
C VAL A 208 -21.13 -8.11 1.47
N ALA A 209 -20.93 -7.10 0.62
CA ALA A 209 -20.80 -7.27 -0.82
C ALA A 209 -19.60 -8.17 -1.17
N GLY A 210 -18.45 -7.97 -0.51
CA GLY A 210 -17.25 -8.79 -0.70
C GLY A 210 -17.44 -10.25 -0.28
N ILE A 211 -18.14 -10.50 0.84
CA ILE A 211 -18.51 -11.86 1.28
C ILE A 211 -19.39 -12.53 0.23
N TYR A 212 -20.44 -11.83 -0.24
CA TYR A 212 -21.34 -12.37 -1.25
C TYR A 212 -20.59 -12.77 -2.54
N VAL A 213 -19.74 -11.86 -3.05
CA VAL A 213 -18.93 -12.08 -4.26
C VAL A 213 -18.01 -13.31 -4.10
N LEU A 214 -17.37 -13.48 -2.94
CA LEU A 214 -16.50 -14.62 -2.70
C LEU A 214 -17.27 -15.93 -2.46
N LEU A 215 -18.46 -15.89 -1.85
CA LEU A 215 -19.28 -17.08 -1.67
C LEU A 215 -19.86 -17.60 -3.00
N ASP A 216 -20.21 -16.67 -3.90
CA ASP A 216 -20.70 -17.00 -5.25
C ASP A 216 -19.60 -17.67 -6.10
N GLY A 217 -18.39 -17.10 -6.07
CA GLY A 217 -17.20 -17.68 -6.72
C GLY A 217 -17.12 -17.46 -8.23
N THR A 218 -18.01 -16.65 -8.80
CA THR A 218 -18.06 -16.32 -10.24
C THR A 218 -16.82 -15.57 -10.75
N TYR A 219 -16.03 -14.99 -9.85
CA TYR A 219 -14.90 -14.10 -10.19
C TYR A 219 -13.51 -14.75 -10.00
N GLY A 220 -13.46 -16.09 -10.09
CA GLY A 220 -12.21 -16.86 -10.19
C GLY A 220 -11.66 -17.43 -8.88
N VAL A 221 -12.19 -17.01 -7.74
CA VAL A 221 -11.91 -17.59 -6.41
C VAL A 221 -13.19 -17.70 -5.60
N LYS A 222 -13.29 -18.74 -4.77
CA LYS A 222 -14.47 -19.03 -3.94
C LYS A 222 -14.10 -19.23 -2.47
N LEU A 223 -14.88 -18.63 -1.59
CA LEU A 223 -14.82 -18.88 -0.16
C LEU A 223 -15.68 -20.08 0.20
N TYR A 224 -15.07 -21.13 0.74
CA TYR A 224 -15.80 -22.21 1.39
C TYR A 224 -15.72 -22.05 2.90
N VAL A 225 -16.87 -22.10 3.58
CA VAL A 225 -16.94 -21.96 5.05
C VAL A 225 -16.09 -23.02 5.76
N ARG A 226 -16.01 -24.25 5.21
CA ARG A 226 -15.15 -25.32 5.75
C ARG A 226 -13.65 -24.98 5.77
N ASP A 227 -13.20 -24.07 4.91
CA ASP A 227 -11.79 -23.67 4.82
C ASP A 227 -11.41 -22.56 5.80
N LEU A 228 -12.37 -22.10 6.62
CA LEU A 228 -12.10 -21.21 7.74
C LEU A 228 -11.53 -21.96 8.96
N ALA A 229 -11.36 -23.28 8.89
CA ALA A 229 -10.54 -24.01 9.84
C ALA A 229 -9.06 -23.57 9.67
N PRO A 230 -8.36 -23.14 10.72
CA PRO A 230 -6.98 -22.66 10.61
C PRO A 230 -6.04 -23.70 10.01
N ASP A 231 -5.30 -23.30 8.97
CA ASP A 231 -4.22 -24.07 8.37
C ASP A 231 -2.89 -23.38 8.71
N ALA A 232 -2.16 -23.94 9.67
CA ALA A 232 -0.95 -23.33 10.21
C ALA A 232 0.12 -23.08 9.12
N THR A 233 0.22 -23.97 8.12
CA THR A 233 1.18 -23.86 7.03
C THR A 233 0.84 -22.67 6.14
N LEU A 234 -0.41 -22.54 5.72
CA LEU A 234 -0.86 -21.41 4.90
C LEU A 234 -0.82 -20.09 5.67
N LEU A 235 -1.18 -20.08 6.95
CA LEU A 235 -1.10 -18.90 7.80
C LEU A 235 0.36 -18.44 7.99
N TYR A 236 1.29 -19.37 8.23
CA TYR A 236 2.70 -19.05 8.33
C TYR A 236 3.23 -18.43 7.02
N LYS A 237 2.90 -19.02 5.86
CA LYS A 237 3.26 -18.44 4.54
C LYS A 237 2.67 -17.04 4.36
N LEU A 238 1.41 -16.82 4.73
CA LEU A 238 0.78 -15.49 4.67
C LEU A 238 1.48 -14.47 5.57
N ILE A 239 1.90 -14.87 6.77
CA ILE A 239 2.61 -14.01 7.73
C ILE A 239 4.03 -13.73 7.23
N ASP A 240 4.78 -14.74 6.80
CA ASP A 240 6.16 -14.60 6.33
C ASP A 240 6.26 -13.67 5.11
N ILE A 241 5.31 -13.79 4.19
CA ILE A 241 5.21 -12.89 3.04
C ILE A 241 4.64 -11.51 3.46
N GLY A 242 3.75 -11.45 4.44
CA GLY A 242 3.03 -10.23 4.82
C GLY A 242 3.82 -9.28 5.72
N TYR A 243 4.58 -9.78 6.70
CA TYR A 243 5.28 -8.93 7.66
C TYR A 243 6.29 -7.95 7.01
N PRO A 244 7.08 -8.31 5.96
CA PRO A 244 8.02 -7.37 5.36
C PRO A 244 7.29 -6.23 4.65
N ALA A 245 6.12 -6.49 4.07
CA ALA A 245 5.29 -5.47 3.44
C ALA A 245 4.63 -4.52 4.47
N THR A 246 4.26 -5.03 5.65
CA THR A 246 3.82 -4.18 6.79
C THR A 246 4.95 -3.25 7.24
N PHE A 247 6.15 -3.80 7.48
CA PHE A 247 7.31 -3.02 7.88
C PHE A 247 7.74 -2.00 6.80
N ASP A 248 7.70 -2.38 5.52
CA ASP A 248 7.89 -1.46 4.40
C ASP A 248 6.95 -0.26 4.49
N GLY A 249 5.65 -0.50 4.75
CA GLY A 249 4.68 0.57 4.99
C GLY A 249 5.10 1.54 6.10
N TRP A 250 5.51 1.02 7.27
CA TRP A 250 5.97 1.84 8.39
C TRP A 250 7.25 2.61 8.06
N VAL A 251 8.24 1.95 7.47
CA VAL A 251 9.50 2.54 7.02
C VAL A 251 9.25 3.73 6.08
N ARG A 252 8.31 3.59 5.14
CA ARG A 252 7.92 4.68 4.23
C ARG A 252 7.33 5.88 4.96
N SER A 253 6.52 5.61 5.98
CA SER A 253 5.74 6.60 6.75
C SER A 253 6.63 7.43 7.66
N PHE A 254 7.50 6.78 8.43
CA PHE A 254 8.46 7.47 9.29
C PHE A 254 9.46 8.28 8.46
N ALA A 255 9.89 7.77 7.30
CA ALA A 255 10.75 8.53 6.39
C ALA A 255 10.08 9.81 5.87
N SER A 256 8.77 9.79 5.56
CA SER A 256 8.07 11.01 5.13
C SER A 256 7.96 12.05 6.26
N VAL A 257 7.71 11.61 7.50
CA VAL A 257 7.68 12.51 8.66
C VAL A 257 9.05 13.14 8.91
N ALA A 258 10.11 12.33 8.90
CA ALA A 258 11.48 12.83 9.06
C ALA A 258 11.83 13.88 8.00
N MET A 259 11.48 13.60 6.74
CA MET A 259 11.77 14.51 5.63
C MET A 259 10.97 15.81 5.68
N ALA A 260 9.69 15.75 6.06
CA ALA A 260 8.89 16.93 6.32
C ALA A 260 9.49 17.78 7.45
N GLY A 261 9.96 17.14 8.52
CA GLY A 261 10.65 17.80 9.62
C GLY A 261 11.97 18.47 9.21
N PHE A 262 12.72 17.87 8.28
CA PHE A 262 13.92 18.49 7.72
C PHE A 262 13.60 19.74 6.91
N VAL A 263 12.60 19.68 6.03
CA VAL A 263 12.20 20.84 5.23
C VAL A 263 11.67 21.97 6.12
N ALA A 264 10.91 21.65 7.17
CA ALA A 264 10.33 22.62 8.09
C ALA A 264 11.37 23.55 8.74
N ARG A 265 12.60 23.08 8.93
CA ARG A 265 13.71 23.88 9.50
C ARG A 265 14.14 25.05 8.61
N PHE A 266 13.81 25.01 7.32
CA PHE A 266 14.13 26.08 6.37
C PHE A 266 12.99 27.09 6.18
N GLY A 267 11.96 27.00 7.01
CA GLY A 267 10.88 27.99 7.06
C GLY A 267 9.68 27.69 6.16
N TYR A 268 8.74 28.63 6.19
CA TYR A 268 7.43 28.49 5.56
C TYR A 268 7.49 28.26 4.05
N THR A 269 8.30 29.04 3.33
CA THR A 269 8.40 28.98 1.86
C THR A 269 8.81 27.59 1.35
N ALA A 270 9.84 27.00 1.96
CA ALA A 270 10.33 25.66 1.63
C ALA A 270 9.30 24.57 1.95
N THR A 271 8.64 24.71 3.10
CA THR A 271 7.61 23.76 3.56
C THR A 271 6.38 23.78 2.65
N ALA A 272 5.94 24.97 2.23
CA ALA A 272 4.83 25.11 1.29
C ALA A 272 5.18 24.53 -0.09
N ALA A 273 6.37 24.83 -0.61
CA ALA A 273 6.87 24.28 -1.86
C ALA A 273 6.95 22.74 -1.83
N TYR A 274 7.43 22.16 -0.71
CA TYR A 274 7.43 20.72 -0.48
C TYR A 274 6.06 20.10 -0.51
N GLY A 275 5.08 20.72 0.18
CA GLY A 275 3.70 20.24 0.22
C GLY A 275 3.09 20.16 -1.17
N ILE A 276 3.25 21.20 -1.99
CA ILE A 276 2.80 21.22 -3.39
C ILE A 276 3.56 20.16 -4.21
N GLY A 277 4.88 20.08 -4.02
CA GLY A 277 5.74 19.12 -4.68
C GLY A 277 5.34 17.65 -4.43
N ILE A 278 5.04 17.30 -3.18
CA ILE A 278 4.53 15.98 -2.80
C ILE A 278 3.17 15.69 -3.46
N ARG A 279 2.27 16.66 -3.51
CA ARG A 279 0.96 16.48 -4.18
C ARG A 279 1.13 16.18 -5.67
N LEU A 280 2.08 16.82 -6.34
CA LEU A 280 2.41 16.49 -7.72
C LEU A 280 3.00 15.08 -7.84
N MET A 281 3.87 14.68 -6.90
CA MET A 281 4.44 13.33 -6.87
C MET A 281 3.40 12.23 -6.55
N SER A 282 2.33 12.54 -5.81
CA SER A 282 1.35 11.53 -5.41
C SER A 282 0.60 10.95 -6.61
N VAL A 283 0.42 11.71 -7.69
CA VAL A 283 -0.13 11.22 -8.96
C VAL A 283 0.78 10.14 -9.55
N THR A 284 2.08 10.44 -9.64
CA THR A 284 3.10 9.49 -10.09
C THR A 284 3.13 8.23 -9.21
N TRP A 285 3.00 8.37 -7.89
CA TRP A 285 2.91 7.23 -6.95
C TRP A 285 1.65 6.40 -7.16
N SER A 286 0.50 7.03 -7.39
CA SER A 286 -0.76 6.34 -7.61
C SER A 286 -0.71 5.47 -8.86
N VAL A 287 -0.23 6.02 -9.99
CA VAL A 287 -0.08 5.31 -11.26
C VAL A 287 0.95 4.18 -11.13
N SER A 288 2.15 4.50 -10.64
CA SER A 288 3.23 3.51 -10.51
C SER A 288 2.89 2.40 -9.52
N GLY A 289 2.18 2.74 -8.44
CA GLY A 289 1.70 1.78 -7.45
C GLY A 289 0.60 0.86 -7.99
N ALA A 290 -0.31 1.39 -8.82
CA ALA A 290 -1.34 0.59 -9.47
C ALA A 290 -0.74 -0.39 -10.50
N VAL A 291 0.19 0.07 -11.35
CA VAL A 291 0.91 -0.81 -12.28
C VAL A 291 1.77 -1.82 -11.52
N GLY A 292 2.38 -1.43 -10.40
CA GLY A 292 3.11 -2.34 -9.50
C GLY A 292 2.21 -3.44 -8.93
N GLN A 293 0.97 -3.14 -8.55
CA GLN A 293 -0.01 -4.14 -8.11
C GLN A 293 -0.41 -5.08 -9.25
N ALA A 294 -0.70 -4.55 -10.44
CA ALA A 294 -0.99 -5.36 -11.62
C ALA A 294 0.19 -6.27 -12.01
N THR A 295 1.42 -5.76 -11.86
CA THR A 295 2.65 -6.50 -12.07
C THR A 295 2.80 -7.63 -11.06
N ALA A 296 2.47 -7.39 -9.79
CA ALA A 296 2.50 -8.42 -8.75
C ALA A 296 1.58 -9.61 -9.12
N THR A 297 0.32 -9.34 -9.47
CA THR A 297 -0.60 -10.39 -9.95
C THR A 297 -0.08 -11.09 -11.19
N GLY A 298 0.41 -10.33 -12.18
CA GLY A 298 0.88 -10.89 -13.44
C GLY A 298 2.14 -11.74 -13.30
N VAL A 299 3.09 -11.31 -12.48
CA VAL A 299 4.29 -12.07 -12.14
C VAL A 299 3.92 -13.33 -11.38
N GLY A 300 3.12 -13.21 -10.31
CA GLY A 300 2.72 -14.37 -9.50
C GLY A 300 1.99 -15.43 -10.34
N GLN A 301 1.05 -15.04 -11.20
CA GLN A 301 0.40 -15.99 -12.11
C GLN A 301 1.35 -16.68 -13.09
N ASN A 302 2.38 -16.00 -13.58
CA ASN A 302 3.34 -16.64 -14.50
C ASN A 302 4.33 -17.53 -13.76
N LEU A 303 4.79 -17.15 -12.56
CA LEU A 303 5.66 -17.99 -11.73
C LEU A 303 4.93 -19.24 -11.24
N GLY A 304 3.67 -19.11 -10.82
CA GLY A 304 2.83 -20.24 -10.48
C GLY A 304 2.61 -21.20 -11.66
N ALA A 305 2.52 -20.69 -12.89
CA ALA A 305 2.42 -21.49 -14.10
C ALA A 305 3.77 -22.09 -14.57
N SER A 306 4.84 -21.95 -13.79
CA SER A 306 6.21 -22.36 -14.16
C SER A 306 6.70 -21.67 -15.45
N LEU A 307 6.33 -20.40 -15.67
CA LEU A 307 6.72 -19.56 -16.80
C LEU A 307 7.59 -18.36 -16.36
N PRO A 308 8.79 -18.57 -15.81
CA PRO A 308 9.64 -17.49 -15.27
C PRO A 308 10.08 -16.47 -16.34
N ASP A 309 10.35 -16.90 -17.57
CA ASP A 309 10.71 -15.98 -18.66
C ASP A 309 9.55 -15.05 -19.03
N ARG A 310 8.33 -15.57 -18.93
CA ARG A 310 7.13 -14.77 -19.15
C ARG A 310 6.89 -13.81 -17.98
N ALA A 311 7.15 -14.22 -16.74
CA ALA A 311 7.13 -13.33 -15.58
C ALA A 311 8.13 -12.17 -15.72
N ARG A 312 9.36 -12.45 -16.16
CA ARG A 312 10.38 -11.42 -16.51
C ARG A 312 9.87 -10.48 -17.60
N SER A 313 9.21 -11.02 -18.62
CA SER A 313 8.64 -10.21 -19.71
C SER A 313 7.50 -9.30 -19.24
N VAL A 314 6.63 -9.79 -18.34
CA VAL A 314 5.57 -8.99 -17.70
C VAL A 314 6.18 -7.82 -16.93
N ALA A 315 7.13 -8.10 -16.04
CA ALA A 315 7.79 -7.08 -15.25
C ALA A 315 8.54 -6.07 -16.14
N ARG A 316 9.29 -6.52 -17.16
CA ARG A 316 10.00 -5.64 -18.09
C ARG A 316 9.05 -4.71 -18.84
N MET A 317 7.95 -5.24 -19.38
CA MET A 317 6.95 -4.43 -20.10
C MET A 317 6.31 -3.41 -19.17
N ALA A 318 6.00 -3.80 -17.92
CA ALA A 318 5.47 -2.90 -16.91
C ALA A 318 6.46 -1.79 -16.53
N ILE A 319 7.73 -2.13 -16.33
CA ILE A 319 8.80 -1.17 -16.01
C ILE A 319 8.95 -0.17 -17.15
N VAL A 320 9.18 -0.63 -18.38
CA VAL A 320 9.42 0.25 -19.53
C VAL A 320 8.19 1.10 -19.85
N GLY A 321 6.99 0.49 -19.83
CA GLY A 321 5.73 1.20 -20.09
C GLY A 321 5.45 2.29 -19.05
N THR A 322 5.62 1.98 -17.77
CA THR A 322 5.42 2.96 -16.69
C THR A 322 6.49 4.05 -16.72
N MET A 323 7.75 3.68 -16.93
CA MET A 323 8.85 4.66 -17.08
C MET A 323 8.58 5.62 -18.23
N GLY A 324 8.17 5.12 -19.40
CA GLY A 324 7.86 5.97 -20.56
C GLY A 324 6.72 6.94 -20.28
N PHE A 325 5.63 6.45 -19.69
CA PHE A 325 4.47 7.30 -19.33
C PHE A 325 4.84 8.36 -18.29
N ILE A 326 5.54 7.97 -17.21
CA ILE A 326 5.95 8.89 -16.15
C ILE A 326 7.04 9.85 -16.65
N ALA A 327 7.94 9.42 -17.54
CA ALA A 327 8.92 10.31 -18.16
C ALA A 327 8.24 11.40 -19.01
N ALA A 328 7.19 11.06 -19.76
CA ALA A 328 6.40 12.05 -20.50
C ALA A 328 5.72 13.06 -19.55
N CYS A 329 5.11 12.57 -18.46
CA CYS A 329 4.51 13.45 -17.44
C CYS A 329 5.56 14.34 -16.77
N ALA A 330 6.72 13.77 -16.41
CA ALA A 330 7.83 14.48 -15.80
C ALA A 330 8.41 15.55 -16.75
N ALA A 331 8.53 15.26 -18.04
CA ALA A 331 9.01 16.21 -19.04
C ALA A 331 8.08 17.42 -19.16
N LEU A 332 6.76 17.22 -19.10
CA LEU A 332 5.78 18.32 -19.09
C LEU A 332 5.93 19.20 -17.83
N VAL A 333 6.08 18.57 -16.66
CA VAL A 333 6.28 19.29 -15.39
C VAL A 333 7.63 20.01 -15.37
N PHE A 334 8.66 19.42 -15.96
CA PHE A 334 10.00 20.02 -16.09
C PHE A 334 10.01 21.21 -17.06
N ALA A 335 9.24 21.13 -18.16
CA ALA A 335 9.12 22.21 -19.14
C ALA A 335 8.27 23.38 -18.63
N PHE A 336 7.22 23.11 -17.84
CA PHE A 336 6.29 24.12 -17.34
C PHE A 336 6.17 24.16 -15.81
N PRO A 337 7.28 24.26 -15.04
CA PRO A 337 7.24 24.13 -13.58
C PRO A 337 6.52 25.31 -12.93
N PHE A 338 6.59 26.51 -13.54
CA PHE A 338 5.90 27.70 -13.05
C PHE A 338 4.38 27.53 -13.11
N ARG A 339 3.85 26.98 -14.21
CA ARG A 339 2.41 26.68 -14.33
C ARG A 339 2.01 25.53 -13.41
N ALA A 340 2.83 24.49 -13.32
CA ALA A 340 2.55 23.34 -12.47
C ALA A 340 2.37 23.73 -10.99
N ILE A 341 3.15 24.69 -10.49
CA ILE A 341 3.03 25.19 -9.11
C ILE A 341 2.06 26.35 -8.98
N GLY A 342 2.03 27.26 -9.96
CA GLY A 342 1.16 28.43 -9.97
C GLY A 342 -0.33 28.08 -9.94
N VAL A 343 -0.72 26.87 -10.36
CA VAL A 343 -2.09 26.35 -10.19
C VAL A 343 -2.49 26.21 -8.71
N PHE A 344 -1.52 26.02 -7.81
CA PHE A 344 -1.79 25.80 -6.38
C PHE A 344 -1.55 27.03 -5.51
N VAL A 345 -0.73 27.98 -5.97
CA VAL A 345 -0.33 29.13 -5.16
C VAL A 345 0.12 30.30 -6.02
N ASP A 346 -0.29 31.51 -5.64
CA ASP A 346 0.09 32.76 -6.32
C ASP A 346 1.31 33.46 -5.70
N ASN A 347 1.80 32.99 -4.54
CA ASN A 347 2.93 33.62 -3.86
C ASN A 347 4.25 33.45 -4.67
N PRO A 348 4.87 34.54 -5.16
CA PRO A 348 6.04 34.44 -6.04
C PRO A 348 7.29 33.81 -5.41
N GLN A 349 7.41 33.81 -4.08
CA GLN A 349 8.52 33.17 -3.38
C GLN A 349 8.32 31.65 -3.31
N ILE A 350 7.11 31.19 -3.01
CA ILE A 350 6.76 29.76 -2.98
C ILE A 350 6.86 29.17 -4.38
N VAL A 351 6.38 29.89 -5.40
CA VAL A 351 6.48 29.44 -6.79
C VAL A 351 7.94 29.28 -7.20
N ARG A 352 8.81 30.24 -6.87
CA ARG A 352 10.24 30.14 -7.18
C ARG A 352 10.91 28.93 -6.51
N GLU A 353 10.66 28.72 -5.22
CA GLU A 353 11.22 27.58 -4.49
C GLU A 353 10.70 26.26 -5.04
N GLY A 354 9.39 26.16 -5.31
CA GLY A 354 8.82 24.97 -5.91
C GLY A 354 9.37 24.71 -7.31
N VAL A 355 9.64 25.74 -8.11
CA VAL A 355 10.22 25.56 -9.45
C VAL A 355 11.60 24.89 -9.35
N VAL A 356 12.40 25.29 -8.37
CA VAL A 356 13.69 24.63 -8.08
C VAL A 356 13.45 23.18 -7.67
N PHE A 357 12.54 22.94 -6.72
CA PHE A 357 12.15 21.58 -6.30
C PHE A 357 11.78 20.67 -7.49
N LEU A 358 10.90 21.14 -8.39
CA LEU A 358 10.43 20.35 -9.52
C LEU A 358 11.54 20.10 -10.54
N ARG A 359 12.39 21.09 -10.83
CA ARG A 359 13.51 20.92 -11.75
C ARG A 359 14.52 19.90 -11.23
N VAL A 360 14.73 19.83 -9.92
CA VAL A 360 15.67 18.88 -9.33
C VAL A 360 15.11 17.46 -9.32
N ILE A 361 13.83 17.27 -9.01
CA ILE A 361 13.27 15.93 -8.73
C ILE A 361 12.55 15.32 -9.93
N SER A 362 11.83 16.11 -10.74
CA SER A 362 11.02 15.56 -11.84
C SER A 362 11.80 14.69 -12.83
N PRO A 363 13.07 14.96 -13.20
CA PRO A 363 13.81 14.07 -14.09
C PRO A 363 13.97 12.64 -13.57
N PHE A 364 13.87 12.45 -12.24
CA PHE A 364 14.07 11.17 -11.57
C PHE A 364 12.76 10.43 -11.27
N TRP A 365 11.59 11.02 -11.55
CA TRP A 365 10.29 10.39 -11.32
C TRP A 365 10.12 9.09 -12.11
N ALA A 366 10.64 9.03 -13.35
CA ALA A 366 10.61 7.81 -14.14
C ALA A 366 11.41 6.69 -13.47
N LEU A 367 12.60 6.99 -12.93
CA LEU A 367 13.41 6.00 -12.21
C LEU A 367 12.70 5.48 -10.95
N PHE A 368 12.06 6.40 -10.20
CA PHE A 368 11.27 6.03 -9.05
C PHE A 368 10.06 5.13 -9.41
N SER A 369 9.39 5.42 -10.53
CA SER A 369 8.28 4.60 -11.02
C SER A 369 8.71 3.16 -11.32
N ALA A 370 9.90 2.98 -11.91
CA ALA A 370 10.47 1.66 -12.15
C ALA A 370 10.73 0.90 -10.86
N VAL A 371 11.29 1.55 -9.83
CA VAL A 371 11.49 0.92 -8.52
C VAL A 371 10.17 0.42 -7.95
N MET A 372 9.08 1.19 -8.04
CA MET A 372 7.77 0.76 -7.55
C MET A 372 7.24 -0.48 -8.29
N VAL A 373 7.48 -0.56 -9.61
CA VAL A 373 7.07 -1.70 -10.43
C VAL A 373 7.95 -2.93 -10.13
N ILE A 374 9.26 -2.76 -9.97
CA ILE A 374 10.19 -3.84 -9.55
C ILE A 374 9.78 -4.39 -8.19
N GLN A 375 9.46 -3.53 -7.22
CA GLN A 375 8.94 -3.96 -5.92
C GLN A 375 7.61 -4.72 -6.08
N GLY A 376 6.76 -4.33 -7.03
CA GLY A 376 5.56 -5.08 -7.40
C GLY A 376 5.88 -6.49 -7.90
N ALA A 377 6.87 -6.63 -8.78
CA ALA A 377 7.33 -7.93 -9.26
C ALA A 377 7.84 -8.82 -8.12
N PHE A 378 8.68 -8.29 -7.23
CA PHE A 378 9.17 -9.02 -6.06
C PHE A 378 8.04 -9.47 -5.12
N ARG A 379 7.05 -8.59 -4.87
CA ARG A 379 5.87 -8.97 -4.08
C ARG A 379 5.05 -10.08 -4.75
N GLY A 380 4.87 -10.03 -6.07
CA GLY A 380 4.18 -11.07 -6.84
C GLY A 380 4.89 -12.42 -6.82
N ALA A 381 6.22 -12.39 -6.76
CA ALA A 381 7.05 -13.57 -6.57
C ALA A 381 7.07 -14.10 -5.14
N GLY A 382 6.46 -13.42 -4.18
CA GLY A 382 6.52 -13.77 -2.75
C GLY A 382 7.80 -13.31 -2.04
N ASN A 383 8.77 -12.73 -2.76
CA ASN A 383 9.97 -12.13 -2.19
C ASN A 383 9.71 -10.70 -1.68
N THR A 384 8.81 -10.57 -0.71
CA THR A 384 8.44 -9.27 -0.13
C THR A 384 9.57 -8.65 0.70
N ARG A 385 10.50 -9.46 1.20
CA ARG A 385 11.72 -9.00 1.89
C ARG A 385 12.60 -8.17 0.97
N ALA A 386 12.84 -8.59 -0.28
CA ALA A 386 13.60 -7.80 -1.24
C ALA A 386 12.93 -6.43 -1.52
N ALA A 387 11.60 -6.41 -1.64
CA ALA A 387 10.86 -5.16 -1.81
C ALA A 387 11.03 -4.21 -0.61
N MET A 388 10.98 -4.74 0.62
CA MET A 388 11.21 -4.00 1.86
C MET A 388 12.63 -3.45 1.94
N VAL A 389 13.65 -4.27 1.63
CA VAL A 389 15.06 -3.85 1.63
C VAL A 389 15.28 -2.70 0.66
N LEU A 390 14.71 -2.75 -0.56
CA LEU A 390 14.80 -1.65 -1.51
C LEU A 390 14.19 -0.35 -0.97
N SER A 391 13.05 -0.42 -0.27
CA SER A 391 12.43 0.76 0.34
C SER A 391 13.28 1.33 1.47
N LEU A 392 13.80 0.48 2.36
CA LEU A 392 14.66 0.88 3.47
C LEU A 392 15.94 1.53 2.96
N LEU A 393 16.59 0.88 1.98
CA LEU A 393 17.78 1.40 1.32
C LEU A 393 17.51 2.77 0.69
N SER A 394 16.42 2.90 -0.07
CA SER A 394 16.07 4.15 -0.73
C SER A 394 15.89 5.32 0.23
N ARG A 395 15.18 5.10 1.33
CA ARG A 395 14.70 6.17 2.20
C ARG A 395 15.64 6.45 3.36
N TRP A 396 16.08 5.41 4.06
CA TRP A 396 16.85 5.55 5.29
C TRP A 396 18.35 5.42 5.11
N ILE A 397 18.81 4.62 4.16
CA ILE A 397 20.26 4.42 3.95
C ILE A 397 20.81 5.44 2.95
N LEU A 398 20.05 5.75 1.89
CA LEU A 398 20.50 6.68 0.85
C LEU A 398 19.95 8.09 1.07
N ARG A 399 18.63 8.27 1.07
CA ARG A 399 18.03 9.61 1.06
C ARG A 399 18.27 10.40 2.34
N ILE A 400 17.96 9.84 3.51
CA ILE A 400 18.09 10.57 4.79
C ILE A 400 19.53 11.02 5.04
N PRO A 401 20.56 10.15 4.97
CA PRO A 401 21.95 10.56 5.20
C PRO A 401 22.42 11.62 4.21
N VAL A 402 22.07 11.50 2.93
CA VAL A 402 22.42 12.52 1.93
C VAL A 402 21.70 13.84 2.19
N ALA A 403 20.43 13.82 2.62
CA ALA A 403 19.73 15.03 3.03
C ALA A 403 20.43 15.69 4.23
N LEU A 404 20.88 14.89 5.19
CA LEU A 404 21.61 15.38 6.36
C LEU A 404 22.91 16.06 5.95
N VAL A 405 23.76 15.37 5.19
CA VAL A 405 25.09 15.87 4.76
C VAL A 405 24.99 17.08 3.84
N LEU A 406 24.04 17.10 2.91
CA LEU A 406 23.94 18.19 1.94
C LEU A 406 23.21 19.43 2.47
N ALA A 407 22.21 19.25 3.34
CA ALA A 407 21.33 20.34 3.76
C ALA A 407 21.73 20.96 5.11
N PHE A 408 22.36 20.20 6.02
CA PHE A 408 22.61 20.66 7.39
C PHE A 408 24.10 20.65 7.74
N THR A 409 24.54 21.67 8.48
CA THR A 409 25.89 21.76 9.04
C THR A 409 26.02 21.03 10.39
N SER A 410 24.94 21.01 11.16
CA SER A 410 24.82 20.24 12.40
C SER A 410 23.38 19.79 12.61
N ILE A 411 23.21 18.66 13.27
CA ILE A 411 21.89 18.21 13.72
C ILE A 411 21.89 18.21 15.24
N THR A 412 21.07 19.05 15.84
CA THR A 412 20.66 18.88 17.23
C THR A 412 19.45 17.96 17.27
N ILE A 413 19.58 16.85 18.00
CA ILE A 413 18.47 15.96 18.35
C ILE A 413 17.87 16.48 19.67
N PRO A 414 16.70 17.15 19.65
CA PRO A 414 16.21 17.92 20.79
C PRO A 414 16.00 17.08 22.06
N TYR A 415 15.50 15.86 21.91
CA TYR A 415 15.20 14.96 23.03
C TYR A 415 16.43 14.26 23.63
N LEU A 416 17.51 14.15 22.86
CA LEU A 416 18.76 13.51 23.31
C LEU A 416 19.81 14.54 23.74
N ALA A 417 19.57 15.84 23.49
CA ALA A 417 20.55 16.92 23.66
C ALA A 417 21.90 16.66 22.95
N ILE A 418 21.91 15.76 21.95
CA ILE A 418 23.10 15.46 21.16
C ILE A 418 23.07 16.37 19.94
N THR A 419 24.11 17.20 19.81
CA THR A 419 24.41 17.92 18.57
C THR A 419 25.50 17.17 17.83
N ILE A 420 25.15 16.60 16.68
CA ILE A 420 26.10 15.90 15.81
C ILE A 420 26.56 16.90 14.74
N PRO A 421 27.84 17.36 14.76
CA PRO A 421 28.39 18.12 13.66
C PRO A 421 28.53 17.20 12.45
N LEU A 422 27.95 17.61 11.32
CA LEU A 422 28.04 16.87 10.06
C LEU A 422 29.24 17.42 9.31
N VAL A 423 30.36 16.71 9.33
CA VAL A 423 31.54 17.02 8.53
C VAL A 423 31.72 15.89 7.51
N PRO A 424 31.74 16.16 6.19
CA PRO A 424 31.76 17.46 5.52
C PRO A 424 30.35 17.90 5.08
N SER A 425 29.77 18.91 5.72
CA SER A 425 28.51 19.51 5.26
C SER A 425 28.78 20.51 4.15
N ILE A 426 28.03 20.40 3.04
CA ILE A 426 28.17 21.29 1.87
C ILE A 426 27.27 22.55 2.02
N ASP A 427 26.37 22.56 3.00
CA ASP A 427 25.42 23.65 3.32
C ASP A 427 24.66 24.18 2.08
N LEU A 428 24.10 23.27 1.30
CA LEU A 428 23.26 23.61 0.14
C LEU A 428 21.85 24.07 0.55
N GLY A 429 21.59 24.19 1.86
CA GLY A 429 20.27 24.48 2.42
C GLY A 429 19.19 23.52 1.92
N VAL A 430 18.01 24.05 1.61
CA VAL A 430 16.85 23.27 1.11
C VAL A 430 17.19 22.47 -0.15
N ASN A 431 18.06 23.00 -1.02
CA ASN A 431 18.45 22.31 -2.24
C ASN A 431 19.17 20.99 -1.96
N GLY A 432 19.89 20.89 -0.83
CA GLY A 432 20.47 19.62 -0.37
C GLY A 432 19.40 18.55 -0.14
N ILE A 433 18.22 18.93 0.37
CA ILE A 433 17.08 18.02 0.52
C ILE A 433 16.54 17.58 -0.85
N TRP A 434 16.39 18.53 -1.79
CA TRP A 434 15.92 18.21 -3.15
C TRP A 434 16.84 17.24 -3.87
N ILE A 435 18.15 17.47 -3.78
CA ILE A 435 19.16 16.58 -4.35
C ILE A 435 19.11 15.20 -3.68
N ALA A 436 18.90 15.13 -2.36
CA ALA A 436 18.79 13.86 -1.66
C ALA A 436 17.61 13.00 -2.15
N TYR A 437 16.48 13.62 -2.49
CA TYR A 437 15.36 12.91 -3.13
C TYR A 437 15.79 12.30 -4.47
N SER A 438 16.38 13.12 -5.35
CA SER A 438 16.84 12.70 -6.68
C SER A 438 17.90 11.61 -6.62
N PHE A 439 18.89 11.78 -5.75
CA PHE A 439 19.92 10.78 -5.49
C PHE A 439 19.32 9.48 -4.99
N GLY A 440 18.42 9.53 -4.00
CA GLY A 440 17.74 8.34 -3.48
C GLY A 440 16.96 7.61 -4.57
N MET A 441 16.27 8.32 -5.47
CA MET A 441 15.56 7.71 -6.60
C MET A 441 16.54 7.04 -7.59
N ALA A 442 17.60 7.73 -7.98
CA ALA A 442 18.59 7.23 -8.94
C ALA A 442 19.38 6.02 -8.40
N ALA A 443 19.96 6.15 -7.22
CA ALA A 443 20.76 5.10 -6.61
C ALA A 443 19.93 3.85 -6.30
N THR A 444 18.69 4.02 -5.81
CA THR A 444 17.79 2.86 -5.61
C THR A 444 17.43 2.20 -6.93
N PHE A 445 17.21 2.97 -8.01
CA PHE A 445 16.94 2.40 -9.32
C PHE A 445 18.09 1.53 -9.82
N VAL A 446 19.34 1.97 -9.65
CA VAL A 446 20.52 1.16 -10.01
C VAL A 446 20.55 -0.14 -9.23
N VAL A 447 20.38 -0.08 -7.90
CA VAL A 447 20.36 -1.28 -7.04
C VAL A 447 19.19 -2.20 -7.40
N ALA A 448 17.99 -1.65 -7.59
CA ALA A 448 16.79 -2.40 -7.96
C ALA A 448 16.94 -3.08 -9.32
N LEU A 449 17.53 -2.40 -10.31
CA LEU A 449 17.75 -2.95 -11.64
C LEU A 449 18.81 -4.06 -11.61
N ALA A 450 19.91 -3.87 -10.86
CA ALA A 450 20.92 -4.89 -10.68
C ALA A 450 20.33 -6.14 -10.00
N TRP A 451 19.58 -5.96 -8.91
CA TRP A 451 18.93 -7.08 -8.22
C TRP A 451 17.88 -7.77 -9.09
N PHE A 452 17.09 -7.01 -9.84
CA PHE A 452 16.12 -7.57 -10.78
C PHE A 452 16.78 -8.37 -11.91
N ARG A 453 17.99 -7.98 -12.34
CA ARG A 453 18.72 -8.64 -13.44
C ARG A 453 19.49 -9.89 -13.01
N PHE A 454 20.01 -9.90 -11.79
CA PHE A 454 20.94 -10.93 -11.30
C PHE A 454 20.41 -11.77 -10.14
N GLY A 455 19.31 -11.37 -9.50
CA GLY A 455 18.76 -12.10 -8.37
C GLY A 455 17.83 -13.24 -8.77
N ASP A 456 17.72 -14.22 -7.88
CA ASP A 456 16.91 -15.44 -8.03
C ASP A 456 15.43 -15.23 -7.68
N TRP A 457 14.91 -14.02 -7.92
CA TRP A 457 13.53 -13.67 -7.58
C TRP A 457 12.47 -14.41 -8.40
N THR A 458 12.88 -15.15 -9.44
CA THR A 458 11.98 -15.97 -10.27
C THR A 458 11.74 -17.37 -9.71
N GLU A 459 12.39 -17.76 -8.62
CA GLU A 459 12.07 -19.01 -7.93
C GLU A 459 10.67 -18.92 -7.30
N SER A 460 9.88 -19.99 -7.46
CA SER A 460 8.49 -20.02 -6.99
C SER A 460 8.44 -20.45 -5.53
N VAL A 461 7.66 -19.74 -4.70
CA VAL A 461 7.41 -20.12 -3.30
C VAL A 461 6.64 -21.45 -3.18
N ILE A 462 6.08 -21.95 -4.28
CA ILE A 462 5.34 -23.21 -4.33
C ILE A 462 6.28 -24.44 -4.41
N GLU A 463 7.53 -24.29 -4.86
CA GLU A 463 8.42 -25.44 -5.13
C GLU A 463 8.86 -26.22 -3.88
N GLU A 464 8.90 -25.60 -2.69
CA GLU A 464 9.27 -26.29 -1.43
C GLU A 464 8.33 -27.48 -1.10
N GLU A 465 7.05 -27.41 -1.50
CA GLU A 465 6.07 -28.45 -1.21
C GLU A 465 6.29 -29.75 -2.03
N SER A 466 6.89 -29.63 -3.22
CA SER A 466 7.23 -30.80 -4.07
C SER A 466 8.43 -31.57 -3.54
N ALA A 467 9.34 -30.92 -2.81
CA ALA A 467 10.54 -31.55 -2.27
C ALA A 467 10.28 -32.21 -0.90
N GLU A 468 9.41 -31.62 -0.07
CA GLU A 468 9.09 -32.15 1.26
C GLU A 468 7.93 -33.17 1.25
N GLY A 469 6.96 -33.04 0.34
CA GLY A 469 5.84 -34.00 0.22
C GLY A 469 6.20 -35.33 -0.48
N GLY A 470 7.39 -35.45 -1.07
CA GLY A 470 7.87 -36.64 -1.76
C GLY A 470 8.61 -37.66 -0.89
N ARG A 471 8.82 -37.37 0.40
CA ARG A 471 9.57 -38.25 1.32
C ARG A 471 8.73 -38.96 2.38
N GLU A 472 7.43 -38.69 2.47
CA GLU A 472 6.53 -39.38 3.40
C GLU A 472 5.26 -39.84 2.70
N ARG A 473 5.35 -40.98 2.00
CA ARG A 473 4.31 -42.01 1.76
C ARG A 473 4.85 -43.01 0.74
N GLY A 474 5.80 -43.81 1.20
CA GLY A 474 6.23 -45.03 0.53
C GLY A 474 6.16 -46.17 1.54
N ASP A 475 4.97 -46.43 2.08
CA ASP A 475 4.70 -47.60 2.90
C ASP A 475 3.67 -48.48 2.20
N ASP A 476 4.17 -49.62 1.71
CA ASP A 476 3.56 -50.95 1.72
C ASP A 476 2.03 -51.05 1.49
N VAL A 477 1.66 -51.31 0.24
CA VAL A 477 0.42 -52.04 -0.07
C VAL A 477 0.77 -53.53 -0.08
N PRO A 478 0.20 -54.37 0.81
CA PRO A 478 0.33 -55.81 0.68
C PRO A 478 -0.45 -56.26 -0.56
N ALA A 479 0.19 -57.06 -1.41
CA ALA A 479 -0.48 -57.72 -2.53
C ALA A 479 -1.64 -58.58 -2.03
N ASP A 480 -2.82 -58.36 -2.60
CA ASP A 480 -4.01 -59.18 -2.40
C ASP A 480 -3.83 -60.51 -3.17
N PRO A 481 -3.88 -61.69 -2.52
CA PRO A 481 -3.63 -62.96 -3.19
C PRO A 481 -4.79 -63.48 -4.07
N ASP A 482 -5.94 -62.80 -4.13
CA ASP A 482 -7.18 -63.36 -4.72
C ASP A 482 -7.79 -62.54 -5.88
N ASP A 483 -6.98 -61.95 -6.77
CA ASP A 483 -7.50 -61.36 -8.04
C ASP A 483 -7.40 -62.35 -9.22
N PRO A 484 -8.52 -62.89 -9.76
CA PRO A 484 -8.50 -63.90 -10.83
C PRO A 484 -8.41 -63.32 -12.25
N HIS A 485 -8.12 -62.03 -12.45
CA HIS A 485 -8.14 -61.42 -13.78
C HIS A 485 -6.81 -60.79 -14.19
N SER A 486 -5.82 -61.63 -14.53
CA SER A 486 -4.76 -61.26 -15.48
C SER A 486 -4.21 -62.47 -16.25
N VAL A 487 -4.90 -62.80 -17.35
CA VAL A 487 -4.39 -63.65 -18.43
C VAL A 487 -4.69 -62.93 -19.75
N ASP A 488 -3.63 -62.78 -20.55
CA ASP A 488 -3.55 -62.46 -21.99
C ASP A 488 -4.03 -61.08 -22.49
N ASP A 489 -3.09 -60.16 -22.77
CA ASP A 489 -2.53 -59.87 -24.13
C ASP A 489 -1.49 -58.73 -24.09
#